data_AF-A0A397JEF0-F1
#
_entry.id   AF-A0A397JEF0-F1
#
_cell.length_a   1.000
_cell.length_b   1.000
_cell.length_c   1.000
_cell.angle_alpha   90.00
_cell.angle_beta   90.00
_cell.angle_gamma   90.00
#
_symmetry.space_group_name_H-M   'P 1'
#
loop_
_entity.id
_entity.type
_entity.pdbx_description
1 polymer ?
#
loop_
_entity_poly.entity_id
_entity_poly.type
_entity_poly.pdbx_seq_one_letter_code
_entity_poly.pdbx_strand_id
1 'polypeptide(L)'
;MTWRTLDIAKNLPSLSSDYSASILQNGISVYIGGQEDTGLTYHPLVKMKNIIFNSKNVTGVDVEGRIRFSSQEMDVLLRIIIFGRVYVDTLRFNSKMYLYDITNDTWITNFNPPIPIPSIPPVPIPSIPPIPLISPIQILAFVLVLILAQVLKKHLQETHYTF
;
A
#
# COMPACT_ATOMS: atom_id res chain seq x y z
N MET A 1 -19.35 -14.13 3.98
CA MET A 1 -18.07 -13.85 3.28
C MET A 1 -18.33 -14.04 1.80
N THR A 2 -17.98 -13.05 0.98
CA THR A 2 -18.29 -13.05 -0.46
C THR A 2 -16.97 -12.96 -1.21
N TRP A 3 -16.59 -14.04 -1.89
CA TRP A 3 -15.42 -14.04 -2.76
C TRP A 3 -15.82 -13.49 -4.12
N ARG A 4 -14.97 -12.64 -4.69
CA ARG A 4 -15.12 -12.11 -6.04
C ARG A 4 -13.78 -12.18 -6.75
N THR A 5 -13.79 -12.71 -7.97
CA THR A 5 -12.63 -12.65 -8.86
C THR A 5 -12.51 -11.23 -9.38
N LEU A 6 -11.34 -10.62 -9.23
CA LEU A 6 -11.05 -9.32 -9.84
C LEU A 6 -10.70 -9.56 -11.31
N ASP A 7 -11.47 -9.00 -12.23
CA ASP A 7 -11.18 -9.06 -13.66
C ASP A 7 -10.15 -7.99 -14.02
N ILE A 8 -8.88 -8.40 -14.07
CA ILE A 8 -7.75 -7.53 -14.40
C ILE A 8 -7.30 -7.91 -15.82
N ALA A 9 -7.90 -7.31 -16.85
CA ALA A 9 -7.64 -7.71 -18.24
C ALA A 9 -6.42 -7.03 -18.90
N LYS A 10 -5.78 -6.05 -18.25
CA LYS A 10 -4.69 -5.25 -18.83
C LYS A 10 -3.46 -5.23 -17.91
N ASN A 11 -2.28 -5.36 -18.51
CA ASN A 11 -0.97 -5.33 -17.83
C ASN A 11 -0.80 -6.40 -16.74
N LEU A 12 -1.39 -7.59 -16.94
CA LEU A 12 -1.15 -8.73 -16.06
C LEU A 12 0.32 -9.14 -16.13
N PRO A 13 0.93 -9.50 -14.99
CA PRO A 13 2.21 -10.17 -15.00
C PRO A 13 2.13 -11.51 -15.72
N SER A 14 3.30 -12.03 -16.10
CA SER A 14 3.44 -13.44 -16.43
C SER A 14 2.87 -14.29 -15.28
N LEU A 15 2.24 -15.42 -15.63
CA LEU A 15 1.76 -16.38 -14.66
C LEU A 15 2.93 -16.74 -13.74
N SER A 16 2.77 -16.51 -12.43
CA SER A 16 3.83 -16.74 -11.47
C SER A 16 3.31 -17.26 -10.14
N SER A 17 4.17 -17.95 -9.39
CA SER A 17 3.91 -18.45 -8.05
C SER A 17 5.05 -18.10 -7.09
N ASP A 18 4.85 -18.32 -5.80
CA ASP A 18 5.85 -18.05 -4.74
C ASP A 18 6.35 -16.57 -4.69
N TYR A 19 5.57 -15.64 -5.24
CA TYR A 19 5.80 -14.20 -5.14
C TYR A 19 5.36 -13.68 -3.76
N SER A 20 5.83 -12.48 -3.41
CA SER A 20 5.29 -11.73 -2.28
C SER A 20 4.42 -10.57 -2.76
N ALA A 21 3.32 -10.31 -2.05
CA ALA A 21 2.39 -9.23 -2.36
C ALA A 21 2.16 -8.34 -1.14
N SER A 22 2.16 -7.01 -1.35
CA SER A 22 1.75 -6.02 -0.35
C SER A 22 0.73 -5.05 -0.95
N ILE A 23 -0.15 -4.51 -0.11
CA ILE A 23 -1.03 -3.39 -0.46
C ILE A 23 -0.59 -2.19 0.35
N LEU A 24 -0.10 -1.16 -0.33
CA LEU A 24 0.34 0.07 0.29
C LEU A 24 -0.87 0.88 0.77
N GLN A 25 -0.66 1.80 1.72
CA GLN A 25 -1.71 2.67 2.26
C GLN A 25 -2.46 3.52 1.20
N ASN A 26 -1.82 3.81 0.08
CA ASN A 26 -2.43 4.53 -1.05
C ASN A 26 -3.25 3.63 -1.99
N GLY A 27 -3.47 2.36 -1.62
CA GLY A 27 -4.27 1.40 -2.39
C GLY A 27 -3.51 0.71 -3.53
N ILE A 28 -2.21 0.96 -3.66
CA ILE A 28 -1.35 0.32 -4.65
C ILE A 28 -1.05 -1.13 -4.21
N SER A 29 -1.29 -2.09 -5.08
CA SER A 29 -0.85 -3.48 -4.90
C SER A 29 0.51 -3.69 -5.55
N VAL A 30 1.49 -4.20 -4.81
CA VAL A 30 2.85 -4.48 -5.29
C VAL A 30 3.11 -5.97 -5.23
N TYR A 31 3.58 -6.54 -6.35
CA TYR A 31 4.00 -7.94 -6.44
C TYR A 31 5.48 -8.01 -6.80
N ILE A 32 6.23 -8.79 -6.03
CA ILE A 32 7.70 -8.89 -6.15
C ILE A 32 8.11 -10.36 -6.20
N GLY A 33 9.06 -10.66 -7.07
CA GLY A 33 9.69 -11.97 -7.19
C GLY A 33 8.74 -13.07 -7.61
N GLY A 34 9.04 -14.29 -7.15
CA GLY A 34 8.36 -15.50 -7.57
C GLY A 34 9.10 -16.23 -8.70
N GLN A 35 8.42 -17.22 -9.27
CA GLN A 35 8.88 -18.01 -10.39
C GLN A 35 7.84 -17.95 -11.52
N GLU A 36 8.28 -17.86 -12.77
CA GLU A 36 7.39 -17.82 -13.92
C GLU A 36 6.97 -19.23 -14.34
N ASP A 37 5.67 -19.39 -14.60
CA ASP A 37 5.14 -20.59 -15.22
C ASP A 37 5.34 -20.51 -16.74
N THR A 38 6.41 -21.15 -17.20
CA THR A 38 6.75 -21.27 -18.62
C THR A 38 6.21 -22.57 -19.23
N GLY A 39 5.50 -23.40 -18.47
CA GLY A 39 5.12 -24.76 -18.88
C GLY A 39 6.28 -25.75 -18.95
N LEU A 40 7.47 -25.37 -18.47
CA LEU A 40 8.66 -26.20 -18.43
C LEU A 40 8.87 -26.82 -17.04
N THR A 41 9.68 -27.87 -16.94
CA THR A 41 10.09 -28.48 -15.66
C THR A 41 10.93 -27.53 -14.80
N TYR A 42 11.53 -26.51 -15.41
CA TYR A 42 12.30 -25.47 -14.74
C TYR A 42 11.57 -24.13 -14.84
N HIS A 43 11.18 -23.59 -13.69
CA HIS A 43 10.53 -22.29 -13.59
C HIS A 43 11.59 -21.21 -13.32
N PRO A 44 11.87 -20.32 -14.29
CA PRO A 44 12.84 -19.25 -14.07
C PRO A 44 12.33 -18.28 -13.01
N LEU A 45 13.26 -17.73 -12.22
CA LEU A 45 12.92 -16.72 -11.23
C LEU A 45 12.54 -15.41 -11.90
N VAL A 46 11.48 -14.78 -11.40
CA VAL A 46 11.10 -13.43 -11.82
C VAL A 46 12.23 -12.49 -11.41
N LYS A 47 12.83 -11.79 -12.38
CA LYS A 47 13.85 -10.77 -12.10
C LYS A 47 13.25 -9.65 -11.28
N MET A 48 13.92 -9.23 -10.21
CA MET A 48 13.40 -8.18 -9.33
C MET A 48 13.34 -6.80 -9.97
N LYS A 49 13.96 -6.59 -11.14
CA LYS A 49 13.74 -5.37 -11.93
C LYS A 49 12.30 -5.26 -12.47
N ASN A 50 11.61 -6.40 -12.59
CA ASN A 50 10.24 -6.50 -13.05
C ASN A 50 9.32 -6.48 -11.83
N ILE A 51 9.17 -5.32 -11.20
CA ILE A 51 8.14 -5.14 -10.17
C ILE A 51 6.82 -4.89 -10.89
N ILE A 52 5.83 -5.70 -10.55
CA ILE A 52 4.55 -5.70 -11.23
C ILE A 52 3.68 -4.62 -10.56
N PHE A 53 4.08 -3.38 -10.77
CA PHE A 53 3.21 -2.23 -10.64
C PHE A 53 3.22 -1.51 -12.00
N ASN A 54 2.11 -1.62 -12.73
CA ASN A 54 1.91 -0.91 -14.00
C ASN A 54 3.00 -1.15 -15.07
N SER A 55 3.65 -2.32 -15.07
CA SER A 55 4.75 -2.66 -16.00
C SER A 55 5.91 -1.65 -16.02
N LYS A 56 6.23 -1.04 -14.88
CA LYS A 56 7.31 -0.06 -14.79
C LYS A 56 8.67 -0.76 -14.64
N ASN A 57 9.66 -0.30 -15.40
CA ASN A 57 11.04 -0.74 -15.22
C ASN A 57 11.65 -0.08 -13.98
N VAL A 58 12.13 -0.91 -13.06
CA VAL A 58 12.85 -0.45 -11.86
C VAL A 58 14.32 -0.19 -12.20
N THR A 59 14.89 0.86 -11.61
CA THR A 59 16.31 1.22 -11.78
C THR A 59 17.14 0.92 -10.52
N GLY A 60 18.45 1.18 -10.55
CA GLY A 60 19.34 0.93 -9.42
C GLY A 60 20.09 -0.40 -9.52
N VAL A 61 20.37 -1.02 -8.37
CA VAL A 61 21.19 -2.24 -8.30
C VAL A 61 20.42 -3.42 -8.92
N ASP A 62 21.11 -4.25 -9.71
CA ASP A 62 20.52 -5.50 -10.19
C ASP A 62 20.33 -6.47 -9.02
N VAL A 63 19.07 -6.75 -8.70
CA VAL A 63 18.69 -7.64 -7.61
C VAL A 63 18.27 -8.98 -8.21
N GLU A 64 18.97 -10.04 -7.78
CA GLU A 64 18.67 -11.41 -8.18
C GLU A 64 17.21 -11.77 -7.84
N GLY A 65 16.57 -12.54 -8.73
CA GLY A 65 15.21 -13.06 -8.51
C GLY A 65 15.13 -13.91 -7.24
N ARG A 66 13.96 -13.96 -6.59
CA ARG A 66 13.76 -14.69 -5.33
C ARG A 66 12.40 -15.35 -5.28
N ILE A 67 12.33 -16.50 -4.62
CA ILE A 67 11.11 -17.22 -4.27
C ILE A 67 11.06 -17.49 -2.78
N ARG A 68 9.85 -17.63 -2.22
CA ARG A 68 9.65 -18.00 -0.80
C ARG A 68 10.48 -17.12 0.13
N PHE A 69 10.47 -15.83 -0.16
CA PHE A 69 11.17 -14.80 0.60
C PHE A 69 10.18 -14.01 1.44
N SER A 70 10.66 -13.39 2.51
CA SER A 70 9.83 -12.52 3.33
C SER A 70 9.95 -11.09 2.81
N SER A 71 8.82 -10.39 2.74
CA SER A 71 8.80 -8.95 2.50
C SER A 71 8.02 -8.23 3.58
N GLN A 72 8.50 -7.06 4.00
CA GLN A 72 7.81 -6.19 4.93
C GLN A 72 7.76 -4.78 4.36
N GLU A 73 6.57 -4.19 4.38
CA GLU A 73 6.36 -2.78 4.08
C GLU A 73 6.73 -1.92 5.29
N MET A 74 7.38 -0.79 5.01
CA MET A 74 7.70 0.24 5.97
C MET A 74 6.98 1.54 5.58
N ASP A 75 5.80 1.72 6.15
CA ASP A 75 4.83 2.77 5.79
C ASP A 75 5.39 4.19 5.82
N VAL A 76 6.23 4.52 6.80
CA VAL A 76 6.77 5.88 6.99
C VAL A 76 7.72 6.29 5.85
N LEU A 77 8.31 5.32 5.15
CA LEU A 77 9.33 5.58 4.12
C LEU A 77 8.92 5.14 2.72
N LEU A 78 7.73 4.54 2.55
CA LEU A 78 7.31 3.89 1.30
C LEU A 78 8.39 2.94 0.75
N ARG A 79 8.83 2.01 1.62
CA ARG A 79 9.87 1.05 1.28
C ARG A 79 9.42 -0.37 1.53
N ILE A 80 9.88 -1.28 0.69
CA ILE A 80 9.71 -2.72 0.88
C ILE A 80 11.08 -3.34 1.15
N ILE A 81 11.22 -3.99 2.29
CA ILE A 81 12.40 -4.76 2.63
C ILE A 81 12.18 -6.18 2.11
N ILE A 82 13.18 -6.73 1.40
CA ILE A 82 13.18 -8.14 1.00
C ILE A 82 14.41 -8.87 1.52
N PHE A 83 14.22 -10.09 2.00
CA PHE A 83 15.30 -10.96 2.45
C PHE A 83 14.89 -12.44 2.37
N GLY A 84 15.88 -13.34 2.27
CA GLY A 84 15.65 -14.77 2.31
C GLY A 84 16.15 -15.53 1.08
N ARG A 85 15.36 -16.50 0.63
CA ARG A 85 15.77 -17.52 -0.35
C ARG A 85 15.89 -16.95 -1.76
N VAL A 86 16.83 -17.46 -2.55
CA VAL A 86 17.07 -17.03 -3.95
C VAL A 86 16.71 -18.12 -4.93
N TYR A 87 17.11 -19.37 -4.69
CA TYR A 87 17.07 -20.42 -5.73
C TYR A 87 16.15 -21.60 -5.41
N VAL A 88 15.46 -22.10 -6.44
CA VAL A 88 14.64 -23.32 -6.40
C VAL A 88 15.52 -24.56 -6.19
N ASP A 89 16.66 -24.64 -6.89
CA ASP A 89 17.50 -25.83 -7.01
C ASP A 89 18.58 -25.96 -5.92
N THR A 90 19.20 -24.86 -5.49
CA THR A 90 20.36 -24.92 -4.57
C THR A 90 20.01 -24.78 -3.09
N LEU A 91 18.73 -24.57 -2.74
CA LEU A 91 18.28 -24.24 -1.36
C LEU A 91 19.08 -23.10 -0.70
N ARG A 92 19.80 -22.28 -1.49
CA ARG A 92 20.67 -21.24 -0.95
C ARG A 92 19.85 -20.07 -0.41
N PHE A 93 20.12 -19.73 0.84
CA PHE A 93 19.69 -18.49 1.45
C PHE A 93 20.67 -17.39 1.09
N ASN A 94 20.15 -16.23 0.71
CA ASN A 94 20.96 -15.03 0.55
C ASN A 94 20.71 -14.12 1.75
N SER A 95 21.77 -13.93 2.53
CA SER A 95 21.77 -13.05 3.70
C SER A 95 21.77 -11.56 3.34
N LYS A 96 21.94 -11.22 2.05
CA LYS A 96 21.79 -9.84 1.59
C LYS A 96 20.32 -9.44 1.64
N MET A 97 20.09 -8.35 2.36
CA MET A 97 18.84 -7.62 2.38
C MET A 97 18.85 -6.56 1.28
N TYR A 98 17.71 -6.35 0.64
CA TYR A 98 17.53 -5.28 -0.34
C TYR A 98 16.32 -4.44 0.06
N LEU A 99 16.40 -3.14 -0.20
CA LEU A 99 15.30 -2.22 -0.02
C LEU A 99 14.83 -1.73 -1.38
N TYR A 100 13.54 -1.84 -1.62
CA TYR A 100 12.89 -1.16 -2.73
C TYR A 100 12.38 0.19 -2.27
N ASP A 101 12.86 1.27 -2.88
CA ASP A 101 12.32 2.61 -2.72
C ASP A 101 11.22 2.82 -3.76
N ILE A 102 9.97 2.82 -3.28
CA ILE A 102 8.77 2.96 -4.13
C ILE A 102 8.66 4.37 -4.70
N THR A 103 9.18 5.38 -4.00
CA THR A 103 9.08 6.78 -4.43
C THR A 103 9.95 7.02 -5.67
N ASN A 104 11.15 6.43 -5.66
CA ASN A 104 12.13 6.61 -6.72
C ASN A 104 12.14 5.45 -7.73
N ASP A 105 11.36 4.40 -7.50
CA ASP A 105 11.38 3.13 -8.23
C ASP A 105 12.81 2.58 -8.40
N THR A 106 13.52 2.49 -7.29
CA THR A 106 14.93 2.05 -7.26
C THR A 106 15.19 0.98 -6.21
N TRP A 107 16.06 0.03 -6.57
CA TRP A 107 16.66 -0.89 -5.60
C TRP A 107 17.90 -0.27 -4.95
N ILE A 108 17.92 -0.24 -3.61
CA ILE A 108 19.05 0.24 -2.82
C ILE A 108 19.57 -0.88 -1.90
N THR A 109 20.90 -0.93 -1.75
CA THR A 109 21.61 -1.90 -0.90
C THR A 109 22.24 -1.28 0.34
N ASN A 110 22.35 0.05 0.37
CA ASN A 110 22.87 0.79 1.51
C ASN A 110 21.74 1.64 2.08
N PHE A 111 21.39 1.38 3.34
CA PHE A 111 20.43 2.17 4.09
C PHE A 111 21.15 2.83 5.25
N ASN A 112 21.30 4.15 5.18
CA ASN A 112 21.61 4.95 6.35
C ASN A 112 20.28 5.28 7.03
N PRO A 113 19.92 4.65 8.17
CA PRO A 113 18.68 4.97 8.83
C PRO A 113 18.65 6.45 9.18
N PRO A 114 17.50 7.14 9.02
CA PRO A 114 17.36 8.46 9.60
C PRO A 114 17.70 8.34 11.08
N ILE A 115 18.53 9.27 11.57
CA ILE A 115 18.90 9.34 12.99
C ILE A 115 17.59 9.28 13.78
N PRO A 116 17.47 8.39 14.79
CA PRO A 116 16.27 8.33 15.62
C PRO A 116 15.98 9.74 16.09
N ILE A 117 14.84 10.30 15.67
CA ILE A 117 14.39 11.56 16.24
C ILE A 117 14.22 11.25 17.73
N PRO A 118 14.91 11.97 18.63
CA PRO A 118 14.77 11.72 20.06
C PRO A 118 13.28 11.73 20.37
N SER A 119 12.80 10.67 21.02
CA SER A 119 11.41 10.57 21.42
C SER A 119 11.05 11.84 22.18
N ILE A 120 10.26 12.72 21.57
CA ILE A 120 9.71 13.86 22.29
C ILE A 120 8.95 13.22 23.45
N PRO A 121 9.29 13.52 24.72
CA PRO A 121 8.54 12.99 25.84
C PRO A 121 7.07 13.33 25.61
N PRO A 122 6.13 12.41 25.93
CA PRO A 122 4.72 12.67 25.69
C PRO A 122 4.39 14.03 26.28
N VAL A 123 4.04 14.98 25.39
CA VAL A 123 3.54 16.28 25.82
C VAL A 123 2.36 15.95 26.74
N PRO A 124 2.32 16.46 27.98
CA PRO A 124 1.18 16.24 28.86
C PRO A 124 -0.06 16.56 28.06
N ILE A 125 -0.89 15.55 27.79
CA ILE A 125 -2.14 15.75 27.06
C ILE A 125 -2.91 16.78 27.91
N PRO A 126 -3.17 17.99 27.41
CA PRO A 126 -3.96 18.94 28.18
C PRO A 126 -5.28 18.23 28.47
N SER A 127 -5.68 18.23 29.74
CA SER A 127 -6.91 17.59 30.19
C SER A 127 -8.04 18.07 29.29
N ILE A 128 -8.51 17.19 28.41
CA ILE A 128 -9.65 17.48 27.56
C ILE A 128 -10.80 17.71 28.53
N PRO A 129 -11.38 18.92 28.61
CA PRO A 129 -12.54 19.13 29.45
C PRO A 129 -13.63 18.14 29.01
N PRO A 130 -14.42 17.58 29.94
CA PRO A 130 -15.47 16.65 29.59
C PRO A 130 -16.31 17.26 28.46
N ILE A 131 -16.35 16.56 27.32
CA ILE A 131 -17.21 16.96 26.20
C ILE A 131 -18.61 17.02 26.79
N PRO A 132 -19.32 18.16 26.71
CA PRO A 132 -20.67 18.25 27.22
C PRO A 132 -21.49 17.14 26.53
N LEU A 133 -22.12 16.29 27.34
CA LEU A 133 -22.97 15.21 26.84
C LEU A 133 -24.12 15.87 26.07
N ILE A 134 -24.00 15.89 24.74
CA ILE A 134 -25.05 16.41 23.87
C ILE A 134 -26.25 15.51 24.06
N SER A 135 -27.36 16.07 24.56
CA SER A 135 -28.56 15.28 24.80
C SER A 135 -29.12 14.78 23.46
N PRO A 136 -29.82 13.62 23.43
CA PRO A 136 -30.47 13.13 22.22
C PRO A 136 -31.39 14.18 21.55
N ILE A 137 -31.96 15.08 22.36
CA ILE A 137 -32.81 16.19 21.91
C ILE A 137 -32.00 17.23 21.11
N GLN A 138 -30.79 17.57 21.56
CA GLN A 138 -29.91 18.51 20.84
C GLN A 138 -29.44 17.92 19.51
N ILE A 139 -29.15 16.61 19.45
CA ILE A 139 -28.81 15.93 18.20
C ILE A 139 -29.98 15.99 17.23
N LEU A 140 -31.20 15.70 17.69
CA LEU A 140 -32.40 15.74 16.86
C LEU A 140 -32.69 17.15 16.34
N ALA A 141 -32.55 18.18 17.19
CA ALA A 141 -32.72 19.57 16.79
C ALA A 141 -31.70 19.99 15.72
N PHE A 142 -30.44 19.59 15.87
CA PHE A 142 -29.39 19.88 14.90
C PHE A 142 -29.66 19.22 13.54
N VAL A 143 -30.09 17.95 13.54
CA VAL A 143 -30.47 17.24 12.31
C VAL A 143 -31.67 17.92 11.62
N LEU A 144 -32.66 18.36 12.39
CA LEU A 144 -33.83 19.07 11.84
C LEU A 144 -33.43 20.40 11.16
N VAL A 145 -32.52 21.15 11.78
CA VAL A 145 -31.98 22.40 11.21
C VAL A 145 -31.22 22.13 9.91
N LEU A 146 -30.42 21.06 9.86
CA LEU A 146 -29.71 20.68 8.63
C LEU A 146 -30.68 20.30 7.50
N ILE A 147 -31.74 19.55 7.81
CA ILE A 147 -32.78 19.19 6.83
C ILE A 147 -33.48 20.47 6.33
N LEU A 148 -33.88 21.37 7.24
CA LEU A 148 -34.54 22.62 6.87
C LEU A 148 -33.65 23.49 5.99
N ALA A 149 -32.36 23.59 6.31
CA ALA A 149 -31.39 24.33 5.50
C ALA A 149 -31.24 23.74 4.09
N GLN A 150 -31.23 22.41 3.96
CA GLN A 150 -31.19 21.74 2.66
C GLN A 150 -32.47 21.99 1.84
N VAL A 151 -33.65 21.94 2.47
CA VAL A 151 -34.93 22.24 1.83
C VAL A 151 -34.99 23.70 1.37
N LEU A 152 -34.57 24.64 2.23
CA LEU A 152 -34.54 26.06 1.90
C LEU A 152 -33.56 26.35 0.75
N LYS A 153 -32.38 25.72 0.78
CA LYS A 153 -31.39 25.82 -0.30
C LYS A 153 -31.97 25.33 -1.63
N LYS A 154 -32.68 24.21 -1.62
CA LYS A 154 -33.34 23.68 -2.82
C LYS A 154 -34.42 24.64 -3.34
N HIS A 155 -35.25 25.18 -2.44
CA HIS A 155 -36.31 26.11 -2.82
C HIS A 155 -35.76 27.42 -3.43
N LEU A 156 -34.70 27.97 -2.83
CA LEU A 156 -34.01 29.14 -3.38
C LEU A 156 -33.45 28.86 -4.78
N GLN A 157 -32.85 27.69 -5.00
CA GLN A 157 -32.38 27.30 -6.33
C GLN A 157 -33.53 27.25 -7.35
N GLU A 158 -34.67 26.69 -6.99
CA GLU A 158 -35.84 26.61 -7.89
C GLU A 158 -36.43 27.99 -8.24
N THR A 159 -36.43 28.94 -7.30
CA THR A 159 -36.94 30.31 -7.54
C THR A 159 -36.07 31.17 -8.45
N HIS A 160 -34.78 30.83 -8.63
CA HIS A 160 -33.87 31.57 -9.52
C HIS A 160 -33.92 31.10 -10.99
N TYR A 161 -34.68 30.05 -11.34
CA TYR A 161 -34.84 29.57 -12.72
C TYR A 161 -36.16 29.99 -13.39
N THR A 162 -36.95 30.86 -12.76
CA THR A 162 -38.15 31.46 -13.35
C THR A 162 -37.91 32.93 -13.68
N PHE A 163 -37.13 33.20 -14.73
CA PHE A 163 -37.11 34.48 -15.45
C PHE A 163 -36.79 34.23 -16.93
#